data_AF-A0A2N1VW19-F1
#
_entry.id   AF-A0A2N1VW19-F1
#
_cell.length_a   1.000
_cell.length_b   1.000
_cell.length_c   1.000
_cell.angle_alpha   90.00
_cell.angle_beta   90.00
_cell.angle_gamma   90.00
#
_symmetry.space_group_name_H-M   'P 1'
#
loop_
_entity.id
_entity.type
_entity.pdbx_description
1 polymer ?
#
loop_
_entity_poly.entity_id
_entity_poly.type
_entity_poly.pdbx_seq_one_letter_code
_entity_poly.pdbx_strand_id
1 'polypeptide(L)'
;MTSKKEKYIKALKSERNLATFILNESNFPGPELNIELAYAISEVADEKIVLALLKFEEVIAPSDDPNEFLCFCGVLALGKQIINGKEIYFDSLRKFASDPRWLIRDAVVKALQQIGQNNMTYLLEKTSSWADGNLYERCALLDAICDPSLFVDTFSFASALTTIYRISVSLSAVEHPANEMFLALRRTLSLCWSELLIAYPGARESFEKLTNIDNEDIRWIISENLKNKNLIDFNPTWAAGLSH
;
A
#
# COMPACT_ATOMS: atom_id res chain seq x y z
N MET A 1 14.18 -22.86 -12.49
CA MET A 1 13.50 -23.24 -11.23
C MET A 1 12.13 -22.56 -11.24
N THR A 2 11.05 -23.31 -11.01
CA THR A 2 9.69 -22.75 -10.90
C THR A 2 9.56 -21.94 -9.61
N SER A 3 9.05 -20.71 -9.70
CA SER A 3 8.84 -19.80 -8.55
C SER A 3 7.84 -20.39 -7.53
N LYS A 4 7.86 -19.88 -6.29
CA LYS A 4 6.92 -20.32 -5.24
C LYS A 4 5.47 -20.05 -5.65
N LYS A 5 5.17 -18.85 -6.18
CA LYS A 5 3.88 -18.50 -6.78
C LYS A 5 3.41 -19.50 -7.85
N GLU A 6 4.25 -19.87 -8.81
CA GLU A 6 3.88 -20.81 -9.88
C GLU A 6 3.56 -22.22 -9.35
N LYS A 7 4.26 -22.66 -8.29
CA LYS A 7 3.93 -23.92 -7.61
C LYS A 7 2.53 -23.85 -6.99
N TYR A 8 2.19 -22.75 -6.33
CA TYR A 8 0.85 -22.55 -5.77
C TYR A 8 -0.22 -22.47 -6.86
N ILE A 9 0.00 -21.73 -7.95
CA ILE A 9 -0.93 -21.68 -9.09
C ILE A 9 -1.24 -23.09 -9.60
N LYS A 10 -0.23 -23.96 -9.70
CA LYS A 10 -0.42 -25.35 -10.13
C LYS A 10 -1.24 -26.16 -9.11
N ALA A 11 -0.95 -26.02 -7.81
CA ALA A 11 -1.67 -26.72 -6.75
C ALA A 11 -3.15 -26.30 -6.68
N LEU A 12 -3.42 -25.00 -6.76
CA LEU A 12 -4.76 -24.41 -6.65
C LEU A 12 -5.71 -24.89 -7.75
N LYS A 13 -5.20 -25.20 -8.96
CA LYS A 13 -6.03 -25.73 -10.07
C LYS A 13 -6.64 -27.10 -9.78
N SER A 14 -6.03 -27.89 -8.90
CA SER A 14 -6.51 -29.22 -8.51
C SER A 14 -7.22 -29.24 -7.16
N GLU A 15 -7.25 -28.12 -6.45
CA GLU A 15 -7.77 -28.05 -5.08
C GLU A 15 -9.30 -28.02 -5.08
N ARG A 16 -9.90 -28.83 -4.21
CA ARG A 16 -11.37 -28.91 -4.04
C ARG A 16 -11.85 -28.11 -2.85
N ASN A 17 -11.01 -27.92 -1.84
CA ASN A 17 -11.33 -27.13 -0.66
C ASN A 17 -10.33 -25.97 -0.52
N LEU A 18 -10.62 -24.91 -1.27
CA LEU A 18 -9.77 -23.73 -1.34
C LEU A 18 -9.55 -23.08 0.03
N ALA A 19 -10.60 -22.90 0.84
CA ALA A 19 -10.46 -22.24 2.14
C ALA A 19 -9.52 -23.00 3.08
N THR A 20 -9.69 -24.32 3.20
CA THR A 20 -8.80 -25.14 4.03
C THR A 20 -7.36 -25.13 3.51
N PHE A 21 -7.15 -25.18 2.19
CA PHE A 21 -5.82 -25.06 1.60
C PHE A 21 -5.16 -23.72 1.94
N ILE A 22 -5.89 -22.61 1.76
CA ILE A 22 -5.40 -21.27 2.06
C ILE A 22 -4.97 -21.15 3.52
N LEU A 23 -5.81 -21.60 4.45
CA LEU A 23 -5.53 -21.52 5.88
C LEU A 23 -4.27 -22.31 6.27
N ASN A 24 -4.13 -23.54 5.77
CA ASN A 24 -2.99 -24.40 6.08
C ASN A 24 -1.65 -23.84 5.57
N GLU A 25 -1.69 -23.09 4.47
CA GLU A 25 -0.49 -22.53 3.82
C GLU A 25 -0.30 -21.04 4.13
N SER A 26 -1.17 -20.42 4.92
CA SER A 26 -1.21 -18.96 5.15
C SER A 26 -0.01 -18.41 5.92
N ASN A 27 0.58 -19.23 6.79
CA ASN A 27 1.45 -18.81 7.89
C ASN A 27 0.82 -17.76 8.83
N PHE A 28 -0.51 -17.72 8.91
CA PHE A 28 -1.26 -16.73 9.71
C PHE A 28 -2.16 -17.40 10.76
N PRO A 29 -2.19 -16.92 12.02
CA PRO A 29 -1.37 -15.83 12.58
C PRO A 29 0.10 -16.25 12.70
N GLY A 30 1.01 -15.37 12.30
CA GLY A 30 2.44 -15.62 12.31
C GLY A 30 3.25 -14.43 11.80
N PRO A 31 4.57 -14.39 12.05
CA PRO A 31 5.40 -13.24 11.73
C PRO A 31 5.65 -13.07 10.21
N GLU A 32 5.49 -14.13 9.42
CA GLU A 32 5.81 -14.15 7.99
C GLU A 32 4.63 -14.66 7.16
N LEU A 33 3.74 -13.72 6.81
CA LEU A 33 2.59 -13.97 5.94
C LEU A 33 3.02 -14.59 4.60
N ASN A 34 2.32 -15.62 4.13
CA ASN A 34 2.61 -16.22 2.82
C ASN A 34 2.02 -15.38 1.67
N ILE A 35 2.62 -14.22 1.39
CA ILE A 35 2.18 -13.29 0.35
C ILE A 35 2.22 -13.93 -1.05
N GLU A 36 3.18 -14.81 -1.31
CA GLU A 36 3.29 -15.57 -2.57
C GLU A 36 2.03 -16.42 -2.86
N LEU A 37 1.41 -16.99 -1.82
CA LEU A 37 0.15 -17.70 -1.92
C LEU A 37 -1.00 -16.74 -2.26
N ALA A 38 -1.07 -15.59 -1.59
CA ALA A 38 -2.11 -14.59 -1.86
C ALA A 38 -2.05 -14.07 -3.32
N TYR A 39 -0.86 -13.81 -3.84
CA TYR A 39 -0.67 -13.49 -5.26
C TYR A 39 -1.05 -14.65 -6.17
N ALA A 40 -0.70 -15.89 -5.83
CA ALA A 40 -1.12 -17.06 -6.61
C ALA A 40 -2.65 -17.20 -6.67
N ILE A 41 -3.35 -16.91 -5.58
CA ILE A 41 -4.82 -16.90 -5.51
C ILE A 41 -5.38 -15.79 -6.41
N SER A 42 -4.82 -14.57 -6.38
CA SER A 42 -5.26 -13.48 -7.25
C SER A 42 -5.20 -13.82 -8.74
N GLU A 43 -4.25 -14.67 -9.15
CA GLU A 43 -4.09 -15.08 -10.55
C GLU A 43 -5.09 -16.16 -11.00
N VAL A 44 -5.63 -16.97 -10.08
CA VAL A 44 -6.50 -18.11 -10.41
C VAL A 44 -7.95 -17.94 -9.96
N ALA A 45 -8.22 -17.05 -8.99
CA ALA A 45 -9.54 -16.84 -8.44
C ALA A 45 -10.44 -16.14 -9.47
N ASP A 46 -11.56 -16.77 -9.78
CA ASP A 46 -12.65 -16.10 -10.48
C ASP A 46 -13.42 -15.14 -9.54
N GLU A 47 -14.28 -14.31 -10.11
CA GLU A 47 -15.09 -13.34 -9.38
C GLU A 47 -15.90 -14.00 -8.25
N LYS A 48 -16.40 -15.23 -8.45
CA LYS A 48 -17.17 -15.95 -7.45
C LYS A 48 -16.32 -16.35 -6.24
N ILE A 49 -15.10 -16.83 -6.47
CA ILE A 49 -14.14 -17.14 -5.41
C ILE A 49 -13.77 -15.86 -4.65
N VAL A 50 -13.45 -14.78 -5.36
CA VAL A 50 -13.13 -13.49 -4.74
C VAL A 50 -14.25 -13.03 -3.82
N LEU A 51 -15.50 -13.00 -4.31
CA LEU A 51 -16.65 -12.60 -3.52
C LEU A 51 -16.93 -13.54 -2.33
N ALA A 52 -16.58 -14.82 -2.42
CA ALA A 52 -16.69 -15.74 -1.29
C ALA A 52 -15.65 -15.44 -0.20
N LEU A 53 -14.42 -15.10 -0.59
CA LEU A 53 -13.33 -14.73 0.32
C LEU A 53 -13.58 -13.39 1.01
N LEU A 54 -14.25 -12.45 0.35
CA LEU A 54 -14.62 -11.16 0.96
C LEU A 54 -15.65 -11.27 2.09
N LYS A 55 -16.35 -12.41 2.24
CA LYS A 55 -17.34 -12.60 3.30
C LYS A 55 -16.73 -12.68 4.70
N PHE A 56 -15.42 -12.91 4.82
CA PHE A 56 -14.71 -12.93 6.10
C PHE A 56 -14.43 -11.49 6.60
N GLU A 57 -15.49 -10.71 6.73
CA GLU A 57 -15.48 -9.36 7.32
C GLU A 57 -15.04 -9.41 8.78
N GLU A 58 -14.67 -8.27 9.36
CA GLU A 58 -14.14 -8.17 10.74
C GLU A 58 -14.99 -8.90 11.79
N VAL A 59 -16.32 -8.84 11.69
CA VAL A 59 -17.23 -9.51 12.63
C VAL A 59 -17.12 -11.04 12.60
N ILE A 60 -16.69 -11.60 11.47
CA ILE A 60 -16.50 -13.05 11.26
C ILE A 60 -15.05 -13.45 11.50
N ALA A 61 -14.11 -12.62 11.07
CA ALA A 61 -12.68 -12.83 11.16
C ALA A 61 -12.01 -11.55 11.69
N PRO A 62 -12.01 -11.34 13.03
CA PRO A 62 -11.37 -10.18 13.63
C PRO A 62 -9.84 -10.25 13.45
N SER A 63 -9.14 -9.17 13.80
CA SER A 63 -7.67 -9.13 13.76
C SER A 63 -7.04 -10.35 14.43
N ASP A 64 -6.02 -10.91 13.79
CA ASP A 64 -5.26 -12.09 14.24
C ASP A 64 -6.03 -13.43 14.20
N ASP A 65 -7.27 -13.45 13.70
CA ASP A 65 -7.98 -14.70 13.39
C ASP A 65 -7.43 -15.31 12.08
N PRO A 66 -7.11 -16.62 12.03
CA PRO A 66 -6.60 -17.25 10.80
C PRO A 66 -7.45 -16.99 9.54
N ASN A 67 -8.77 -16.84 9.70
CA ASN A 67 -9.70 -16.57 8.60
C ASN A 67 -9.58 -15.14 8.05
N GLU A 68 -8.92 -14.22 8.74
CA GLU A 68 -8.60 -12.88 8.24
C GLU A 68 -7.79 -12.98 6.94
N PHE A 69 -6.91 -13.99 6.83
CA PHE A 69 -6.13 -14.23 5.64
C PHE A 69 -6.97 -14.62 4.41
N LEU A 70 -8.16 -15.20 4.61
CA LEU A 70 -9.11 -15.44 3.51
C LEU A 70 -9.61 -14.11 2.95
N CYS A 71 -9.99 -13.16 3.81
CA CYS A 71 -10.38 -11.82 3.40
C CYS A 71 -9.22 -11.09 2.71
N PHE A 72 -8.01 -11.16 3.27
CA PHE A 72 -6.77 -10.63 2.66
C PHE A 72 -6.59 -11.11 1.21
N CYS A 73 -6.73 -12.42 0.97
CA CYS A 73 -6.62 -13.00 -0.38
C CYS A 73 -7.73 -12.47 -1.31
N GLY A 74 -8.96 -12.33 -0.81
CA GLY A 74 -10.08 -11.76 -1.57
C GLY A 74 -9.85 -10.31 -1.96
N VAL A 75 -9.41 -9.47 -1.00
CA VAL A 75 -9.16 -8.04 -1.23
C VAL A 75 -8.00 -7.83 -2.21
N LEU A 76 -6.90 -8.57 -2.06
CA LEU A 76 -5.79 -8.53 -3.01
C LEU A 76 -6.27 -8.92 -4.42
N ALA A 77 -7.07 -10.00 -4.53
CA ALA A 77 -7.57 -10.49 -5.80
C ALA A 77 -8.54 -9.53 -6.52
N LEU A 78 -9.11 -8.54 -5.84
CA LEU A 78 -9.87 -7.46 -6.49
C LEU A 78 -9.00 -6.68 -7.48
N GLY A 79 -7.69 -6.54 -7.23
CA GLY A 79 -6.75 -5.93 -8.17
C GLY A 79 -6.77 -6.61 -9.53
N LYS A 80 -6.74 -7.96 -9.55
CA LYS A 80 -6.85 -8.74 -10.79
C LYS A 80 -8.21 -8.61 -11.46
N GLN A 81 -9.30 -8.58 -10.69
CA GLN A 81 -10.64 -8.37 -11.24
C GLN A 81 -10.73 -6.99 -11.94
N ILE A 82 -10.17 -5.95 -11.34
CA ILE A 82 -10.12 -4.59 -11.91
C ILE A 82 -9.30 -4.56 -13.20
N ILE A 83 -8.12 -5.20 -13.21
CA ILE A 83 -7.29 -5.34 -14.43
C ILE A 83 -8.07 -6.04 -15.55
N ASN A 84 -8.95 -6.98 -15.21
CA ASN A 84 -9.82 -7.68 -16.15
C ASN A 84 -11.12 -6.92 -16.48
N GLY A 85 -11.22 -5.63 -16.14
CA GLY A 85 -12.32 -4.73 -16.54
C GLY A 85 -13.44 -4.59 -15.51
N LYS A 86 -13.33 -5.16 -14.31
CA LYS A 86 -14.33 -5.01 -13.24
C LYS A 86 -14.08 -3.74 -12.40
N GLU A 87 -14.17 -2.58 -13.04
CA GLU A 87 -13.84 -1.30 -12.40
C GLU A 87 -14.66 -1.00 -11.14
N ILE A 88 -15.87 -1.55 -11.04
CA ILE A 88 -16.77 -1.39 -9.88
C ILE A 88 -16.11 -1.78 -8.54
N TYR A 89 -15.07 -2.62 -8.58
CA TYR A 89 -14.36 -3.04 -7.38
C TYR A 89 -13.39 -1.99 -6.81
N PHE A 90 -13.16 -0.86 -7.48
CA PHE A 90 -12.48 0.27 -6.85
C PHE A 90 -13.24 0.78 -5.62
N ASP A 91 -14.57 0.80 -5.66
CA ASP A 91 -15.39 1.19 -4.51
C ASP A 91 -15.22 0.22 -3.33
N SER A 92 -15.09 -1.07 -3.64
CA SER A 92 -14.79 -2.10 -2.63
C SER A 92 -13.38 -1.92 -2.05
N LEU A 93 -12.36 -1.70 -2.88
CA LEU A 93 -11.00 -1.42 -2.41
C LEU A 93 -10.96 -0.16 -1.53
N ARG A 94 -11.69 0.91 -1.90
CA ARG A 94 -11.76 2.13 -1.10
C ARG A 94 -12.39 1.87 0.28
N LYS A 95 -13.47 1.08 0.32
CA LYS A 95 -14.08 0.65 1.59
C LYS A 95 -13.07 -0.13 2.45
N PHE A 96 -12.39 -1.11 1.88
CA PHE A 96 -11.38 -1.92 2.59
C PHE A 96 -10.12 -1.13 2.96
N ALA A 97 -9.81 -0.03 2.28
CA ALA A 97 -8.70 0.84 2.66
C ALA A 97 -8.89 1.38 4.09
N SER A 98 -10.13 1.48 4.54
CA SER A 98 -10.51 1.94 5.88
C SER A 98 -10.86 0.80 6.84
N ASP A 99 -10.58 -0.45 6.48
CA ASP A 99 -10.83 -1.61 7.35
C ASP A 99 -10.01 -1.46 8.65
N PRO A 100 -10.59 -1.71 9.83
CA PRO A 100 -9.87 -1.59 11.10
C PRO A 100 -8.70 -2.56 11.22
N ARG A 101 -8.75 -3.68 10.48
CA ARG A 101 -7.68 -4.67 10.43
C ARG A 101 -6.54 -4.19 9.53
N TRP A 102 -5.36 -4.00 10.11
CA TRP A 102 -4.19 -3.49 9.38
C TRP A 102 -3.79 -4.39 8.21
N LEU A 103 -3.96 -5.70 8.35
CA LEU A 103 -3.62 -6.68 7.31
C LEU A 103 -4.50 -6.49 6.07
N ILE A 104 -5.79 -6.20 6.25
CA ILE A 104 -6.70 -5.95 5.13
C ILE A 104 -6.35 -4.65 4.40
N ARG A 105 -5.91 -3.62 5.13
CA ARG A 105 -5.39 -2.39 4.51
C ARG A 105 -4.13 -2.68 3.67
N ASP A 106 -3.24 -3.56 4.13
CA ASP A 106 -2.08 -4.00 3.35
C ASP A 106 -2.48 -4.79 2.09
N ALA A 107 -3.56 -5.59 2.11
CA ALA A 107 -4.09 -6.21 0.90
C ALA A 107 -4.58 -5.18 -0.14
N VAL A 108 -5.18 -4.07 0.31
CA VAL A 108 -5.58 -2.98 -0.61
C VAL A 108 -4.38 -2.38 -1.29
N VAL A 109 -3.31 -2.08 -0.54
CA VAL A 109 -2.05 -1.57 -1.12
C VAL A 109 -1.53 -2.51 -2.20
N LYS A 110 -1.47 -3.82 -1.92
CA LYS A 110 -1.00 -4.82 -2.91
C LYS A 110 -1.89 -4.91 -4.14
N ALA A 111 -3.22 -4.82 -3.97
CA ALA A 111 -4.15 -4.76 -5.11
C ALA A 111 -3.90 -3.51 -5.98
N LEU A 112 -3.71 -2.34 -5.36
CA LEU A 112 -3.40 -1.11 -6.08
C LEU A 112 -2.04 -1.19 -6.79
N GLN A 113 -1.02 -1.79 -6.16
CA GLN A 113 0.28 -2.04 -6.78
C GLN A 113 0.15 -2.93 -8.02
N GLN A 114 -0.64 -4.01 -7.97
CA GLN A 114 -0.91 -4.83 -9.17
C GLN A 114 -1.56 -4.02 -10.29
N ILE A 115 -2.52 -3.16 -9.96
CA ILE A 115 -3.19 -2.29 -10.93
C ILE A 115 -2.17 -1.30 -11.52
N GLY A 116 -1.32 -0.68 -10.69
CA GLY A 116 -0.29 0.27 -11.12
C GLY A 116 0.77 -0.38 -12.01
N GLN A 117 1.21 -1.60 -11.70
CA GLN A 117 2.15 -2.37 -12.51
C GLN A 117 1.57 -2.66 -13.91
N ASN A 118 0.26 -2.84 -14.01
CA ASN A 118 -0.43 -3.03 -15.28
C ASN A 118 -0.68 -1.70 -16.01
N ASN A 119 -1.12 -0.66 -15.30
CA ASN A 119 -1.40 0.66 -15.86
C ASN A 119 -1.42 1.75 -14.76
N MET A 120 -0.30 2.44 -14.58
CA MET A 120 -0.13 3.51 -13.59
C MET A 120 -1.08 4.70 -13.83
N THR A 121 -1.26 5.13 -15.08
CA THR A 121 -2.18 6.23 -15.42
C THR A 121 -3.61 5.92 -14.98
N TYR A 122 -4.05 4.70 -15.24
CA TYR A 122 -5.38 4.23 -14.86
C TYR A 122 -5.56 4.14 -13.33
N LEU A 123 -4.54 3.64 -12.62
CA LEU A 123 -4.53 3.66 -11.14
C LEU A 123 -4.75 5.08 -10.61
N LEU A 124 -3.95 6.04 -11.09
CA LEU A 124 -4.00 7.43 -10.64
C LEU A 124 -5.33 8.12 -10.98
N GLU A 125 -5.88 7.87 -12.17
CA GLU A 125 -7.19 8.39 -12.57
C GLU A 125 -8.27 7.96 -11.58
N LYS A 126 -8.34 6.65 -11.30
CA LYS A 126 -9.41 6.04 -10.47
C LYS A 126 -9.24 6.31 -8.99
N THR A 127 -8.02 6.55 -8.52
CA THR A 127 -7.72 6.80 -7.10
C THR A 127 -7.44 8.26 -6.76
N SER A 128 -7.53 9.17 -7.73
CA SER A 128 -7.25 10.61 -7.56
C SER A 128 -7.97 11.24 -6.35
N SER A 129 -9.23 10.87 -6.13
CA SER A 129 -10.08 11.36 -5.02
C SER A 129 -9.74 10.77 -3.64
N TRP A 130 -8.88 9.75 -3.57
CA TRP A 130 -8.50 9.12 -2.30
C TRP A 130 -7.53 9.99 -1.50
N ALA A 131 -6.75 10.84 -2.19
CA ALA A 131 -5.88 11.81 -1.55
C ALA A 131 -6.63 12.85 -0.71
N ASP A 132 -7.89 13.12 -1.05
CA ASP A 132 -8.80 13.99 -0.32
C ASP A 132 -9.71 13.19 0.64
N GLY A 133 -9.62 11.86 0.61
CA GLY A 133 -10.35 10.93 1.45
C GLY A 133 -9.89 10.94 2.91
N ASN A 134 -10.35 9.93 3.66
CA ASN A 134 -9.90 9.75 5.05
C ASN A 134 -8.41 9.36 5.13
N LEU A 135 -7.84 9.40 6.33
CA LEU A 135 -6.40 9.22 6.50
C LEU A 135 -5.90 7.84 6.06
N TYR A 136 -6.68 6.77 6.20
CA TYR A 136 -6.29 5.44 5.72
C TYR A 136 -6.40 5.30 4.19
N GLU A 137 -7.39 5.93 3.55
CA GLU A 137 -7.45 6.01 2.09
C GLU A 137 -6.21 6.68 1.50
N ARG A 138 -5.73 7.75 2.17
CA ARG A 138 -4.47 8.43 1.82
C ARG A 138 -3.26 7.53 2.03
N CYS A 139 -3.20 6.77 3.12
CA CYS A 139 -2.14 5.78 3.33
C CYS A 139 -2.10 4.76 2.20
N ALA A 140 -3.25 4.15 1.87
CA ALA A 140 -3.34 3.11 0.85
C ALA A 140 -2.89 3.62 -0.52
N LEU A 141 -3.29 4.85 -0.89
CA LEU A 141 -2.83 5.50 -2.11
C LEU A 141 -1.32 5.70 -2.11
N LEU A 142 -0.77 6.29 -1.04
CA LEU A 142 0.66 6.60 -0.93
C LEU A 142 1.54 5.35 -0.94
N ASP A 143 1.26 4.38 -0.08
CA ASP A 143 2.03 3.13 0.00
C ASP A 143 1.98 2.35 -1.32
N ALA A 144 0.89 2.47 -2.09
CA ALA A 144 0.81 1.87 -3.41
C ALA A 144 1.68 2.60 -4.44
N ILE A 145 1.50 3.91 -4.63
CA ILE A 145 2.17 4.65 -5.71
C ILE A 145 3.65 4.94 -5.44
N CYS A 146 4.08 4.87 -4.17
CA CYS A 146 5.47 5.02 -3.77
C CYS A 146 6.22 3.68 -3.67
N ASP A 147 5.60 2.57 -4.09
CA ASP A 147 6.29 1.29 -4.21
C ASP A 147 7.41 1.37 -5.26
N PRO A 148 8.65 0.98 -4.92
CA PRO A 148 9.78 1.07 -5.85
C PRO A 148 9.57 0.33 -7.18
N SER A 149 8.73 -0.71 -7.23
CA SER A 149 8.44 -1.44 -8.47
C SER A 149 7.60 -0.64 -9.47
N LEU A 150 6.94 0.44 -9.03
CA LEU A 150 6.13 1.33 -9.89
C LEU A 150 6.91 2.53 -10.44
N PHE A 151 8.13 2.75 -9.97
CA PHE A 151 9.01 3.84 -10.39
C PHE A 151 9.74 3.52 -11.70
N VAL A 152 8.99 3.44 -12.80
CA VAL A 152 9.50 2.97 -14.09
C VAL A 152 9.82 4.10 -15.08
N ASP A 153 9.22 5.28 -14.89
CA ASP A 153 9.38 6.43 -15.79
C ASP A 153 9.19 7.78 -15.07
N THR A 154 9.48 8.88 -15.77
CA THR A 154 9.33 10.23 -15.20
C THR A 154 7.90 10.55 -14.78
N PHE A 155 6.89 9.98 -15.44
CA PHE A 155 5.49 10.23 -15.11
C PHE A 155 5.11 9.60 -13.75
N SER A 156 5.53 8.36 -13.51
CA SER A 156 5.32 7.67 -12.24
C SER A 156 5.97 8.43 -11.07
N PHE A 157 7.23 8.88 -11.23
CA PHE A 157 7.91 9.71 -10.23
C PHE A 157 7.22 11.05 -9.98
N ALA A 158 6.87 11.78 -11.03
CA ALA A 158 6.23 13.09 -10.91
C ALA A 158 4.84 12.99 -10.25
N SER A 159 4.09 11.93 -10.55
CA SER A 159 2.77 11.68 -9.97
C SER A 159 2.86 11.31 -8.49
N ALA A 160 3.81 10.44 -8.12
CA ALA A 160 4.09 10.13 -6.72
C ALA A 160 4.52 11.37 -5.95
N LEU A 161 5.47 12.16 -6.49
CA LEU A 161 5.96 13.40 -5.88
C LEU A 161 4.84 14.43 -5.67
N THR A 162 3.99 14.64 -6.66
CA THR A 162 2.87 15.58 -6.57
C THR A 162 1.89 15.15 -5.47
N THR A 163 1.59 13.85 -5.41
CA THR A 163 0.62 13.30 -4.46
C THR A 163 1.15 13.32 -3.03
N ILE A 164 2.38 12.84 -2.80
CA ILE A 164 3.00 12.83 -1.46
C ILE A 164 3.22 14.24 -0.93
N TYR A 165 3.62 15.18 -1.78
CA TYR A 165 3.78 16.58 -1.36
C TYR A 165 2.44 17.19 -0.95
N ARG A 166 1.38 17.04 -1.76
CA ARG A 166 0.03 17.53 -1.43
C ARG A 166 -0.46 16.97 -0.09
N ILE A 167 -0.33 15.66 0.12
CA ILE A 167 -0.79 15.01 1.36
C ILE A 167 0.07 15.46 2.55
N SER A 168 1.38 15.63 2.37
CA SER A 168 2.29 16.16 3.41
C SER A 168 1.87 17.54 3.87
N VAL A 169 1.61 18.46 2.93
CA VAL A 169 1.16 19.83 3.26
C VAL A 169 -0.21 19.80 3.95
N SER A 170 -1.10 18.88 3.56
CA SER A 170 -2.43 18.78 4.16
C SER A 170 -2.42 18.36 5.65
N LEU A 171 -1.33 17.76 6.15
CA LEU A 171 -1.21 17.38 7.56
C LEU A 171 -1.37 18.57 8.50
N SER A 172 -0.91 19.76 8.11
CA SER A 172 -1.00 20.94 8.97
C SER A 172 -2.43 21.41 9.22
N ALA A 173 -3.39 20.95 8.42
CA ALA A 173 -4.81 21.28 8.54
C ALA A 173 -5.62 20.19 9.28
N VAL A 174 -5.01 19.08 9.68
CA VAL A 174 -5.71 18.01 10.39
C VAL A 174 -5.87 18.41 11.85
N GLU A 175 -7.08 18.84 12.21
CA GLU A 175 -7.47 19.06 13.60
C GLU A 175 -7.65 17.70 14.28
N HIS A 176 -7.02 17.54 15.46
CA HIS A 176 -7.11 16.41 16.42
C HIS A 176 -5.91 15.42 16.48
N PRO A 177 -5.46 15.09 17.70
CA PRO A 177 -4.12 14.56 18.01
C PRO A 177 -3.98 13.05 17.78
N ALA A 178 -2.76 12.61 17.42
CA ALA A 178 -2.14 11.27 17.58
C ALA A 178 -3.04 10.01 17.70
N ASN A 179 -4.17 9.95 17.02
CA ASN A 179 -4.96 8.73 16.90
C ASN A 179 -4.25 7.77 15.93
N GLU A 180 -4.68 6.51 15.93
CA GLU A 180 -4.01 5.47 15.12
C GLU A 180 -3.96 5.84 13.63
N MET A 181 -5.04 6.42 13.09
CA MET A 181 -5.12 6.80 11.67
C MET A 181 -4.11 7.89 11.31
N PHE A 182 -3.97 8.89 12.18
CA PHE A 182 -3.01 9.97 12.01
C PHE A 182 -1.58 9.46 12.11
N LEU A 183 -1.28 8.62 13.11
CA LEU A 183 0.03 8.01 13.27
C LEU A 183 0.38 7.09 12.09
N ALA A 184 -0.60 6.38 11.54
CA ALA A 184 -0.42 5.59 10.33
C ALA A 184 -0.04 6.48 9.15
N LEU A 185 -0.80 7.55 8.87
CA LEU A 185 -0.48 8.46 7.77
C LEU A 185 0.88 9.13 7.94
N ARG A 186 1.21 9.58 9.15
CA ARG A 186 2.51 10.19 9.45
C ARG A 186 3.67 9.23 9.17
N ARG A 187 3.52 7.95 9.52
CA ARG A 187 4.52 6.89 9.24
C ARG A 187 4.60 6.58 7.74
N THR A 188 3.47 6.39 7.07
CA THR A 188 3.39 6.17 5.62
C THR A 188 4.09 7.29 4.85
N LEU A 189 3.81 8.55 5.19
CA LEU A 189 4.49 9.70 4.58
C LEU A 189 6.01 9.67 4.78
N SER A 190 6.47 9.34 5.99
CA SER A 190 7.90 9.23 6.27
C SER A 190 8.57 8.16 5.41
N LEU A 191 7.97 6.97 5.31
CA LEU A 191 8.49 5.87 4.49
C LEU A 191 8.44 6.21 2.99
N CYS A 192 7.32 6.73 2.50
CA CYS A 192 7.15 7.07 1.09
C CYS A 192 8.12 8.18 0.65
N TRP A 193 8.42 9.17 1.50
CA TRP A 193 9.45 10.17 1.21
C TRP A 193 10.83 9.54 1.11
N SER A 194 11.16 8.59 2.00
CA SER A 194 12.45 7.89 1.96
C SER A 194 12.62 7.13 0.64
N GLU A 195 11.63 6.33 0.24
CA GLU A 195 11.65 5.57 -1.01
C GLU A 195 11.79 6.50 -2.23
N LEU A 196 10.99 7.57 -2.26
CA LEU A 196 11.01 8.52 -3.37
C LEU A 196 12.33 9.31 -3.45
N LEU A 197 12.91 9.73 -2.32
CA LEU A 197 14.18 10.46 -2.30
C LEU A 197 15.37 9.60 -2.71
N ILE A 198 15.35 8.30 -2.38
CA ILE A 198 16.35 7.32 -2.81
C ILE A 198 16.21 7.08 -4.32
N ALA A 199 14.98 6.89 -4.81
CA ALA A 199 14.74 6.55 -6.21
C ALA A 199 14.79 7.75 -7.17
N TYR A 200 14.50 8.97 -6.70
CA TYR A 200 14.34 10.16 -7.54
C TYR A 200 14.97 11.41 -6.94
N PRO A 201 16.18 11.81 -7.39
CA PRO A 201 16.83 13.04 -6.93
C PRO A 201 16.02 14.32 -7.14
N GLY A 202 15.10 14.34 -8.12
CA GLY A 202 14.20 15.48 -8.37
C GLY A 202 13.18 15.72 -7.25
N ALA A 203 12.99 14.78 -6.32
CA ALA A 203 12.10 14.96 -5.17
C ALA A 203 12.65 15.91 -4.10
N ARG A 204 13.97 16.18 -4.12
CA ARG A 204 14.66 16.93 -3.05
C ARG A 204 14.15 18.35 -2.89
N GLU A 205 13.97 19.09 -3.98
CA GLU A 205 13.49 20.47 -3.91
C GLU A 205 12.11 20.56 -3.24
N SER A 206 11.21 19.62 -3.54
CA SER A 206 9.89 19.55 -2.90
C SER A 206 10.00 19.14 -1.43
N PHE A 207 10.91 18.23 -1.09
CA PHE A 207 11.14 17.85 0.29
C PHE A 207 11.72 19.01 1.13
N GLU A 208 12.68 19.74 0.59
CA GLU A 208 13.26 20.95 1.20
C GLU A 208 12.18 22.00 1.48
N LYS A 209 11.22 22.19 0.56
CA LYS A 209 10.10 23.13 0.76
C LYS A 209 9.25 22.81 2.00
N LEU A 210 9.23 21.56 2.47
CA LEU A 210 8.50 21.20 3.70
C LEU A 210 9.11 21.86 4.95
N THR A 211 10.40 22.21 4.94
CA THR A 211 11.06 22.89 6.07
C THR A 211 10.48 24.28 6.36
N ASN A 212 9.85 24.90 5.36
CA ASN A 212 9.20 26.21 5.51
C ASN A 212 7.81 26.12 6.18
N ILE A 213 7.32 24.91 6.47
CA ILE A 213 6.01 24.70 7.08
C ILE A 213 6.19 24.51 8.59
N ASP A 214 5.67 25.46 9.36
CA ASP A 214 5.72 25.40 10.82
C ASP A 214 4.68 24.40 11.37
N ASN A 215 5.03 23.12 11.34
CA ASN A 215 4.21 22.04 11.87
C ASN A 215 5.10 20.93 12.49
N GLU A 216 4.71 20.44 13.67
CA GLU A 216 5.53 19.47 14.41
C GLU A 216 5.62 18.10 13.74
N ASP A 217 4.56 17.63 13.10
CA ASP A 217 4.54 16.34 12.42
C ASP A 217 5.32 16.37 11.11
N ILE A 218 5.28 17.50 10.39
CA ILE A 218 6.12 17.70 9.20
C ILE A 218 7.59 17.74 9.59
N ARG A 219 7.96 18.46 10.66
CA ARG A 219 9.33 18.43 11.20
C ARG A 219 9.75 17.02 11.62
N TRP A 220 8.84 16.25 12.22
CA TRP A 220 9.10 14.86 12.57
C TRP A 220 9.36 14.00 11.32
N ILE A 221 8.53 14.11 10.28
CA ILE A 221 8.72 13.41 9.00
C ILE A 221 10.10 13.73 8.41
N ILE A 222 10.49 15.00 8.40
CA ILE A 222 11.79 15.45 7.90
C ILE A 222 12.92 14.80 8.72
N SER A 223 12.84 14.89 10.06
CA SER A 223 13.85 14.34 10.96
C SER A 223 14.01 12.82 10.80
N GLU A 224 12.92 12.07 10.65
CA GLU A 224 12.99 10.61 10.47
C GLU A 224 13.65 10.22 9.15
N ASN A 225 13.34 10.94 8.06
CA ASN A 225 13.98 10.74 6.77
C ASN A 225 15.48 11.03 6.83
N LEU A 226 15.89 12.12 7.48
CA LEU A 226 17.30 12.48 7.62
C LEU A 226 18.11 11.51 8.51
N LYS A 227 17.45 10.65 9.30
CA LYS A 227 18.08 9.55 10.05
C LYS A 227 18.17 8.24 9.26
N ASN A 228 17.49 8.14 8.12
CA ASN A 228 17.44 6.92 7.32
C ASN A 228 18.83 6.63 6.72
N LYS A 229 19.45 5.54 7.16
CA LYS A 229 20.80 5.15 6.71
C LYS A 229 20.89 4.97 5.20
N ASN A 230 19.88 4.39 4.57
CA ASN A 230 19.88 4.19 3.12
C ASN A 230 19.89 5.53 2.38
N LEU A 231 19.16 6.53 2.89
CA LEU A 231 19.15 7.88 2.34
C LEU A 231 20.48 8.60 2.55
N ILE A 232 21.06 8.48 3.75
CA ILE A 232 22.37 9.05 4.10
C ILE A 232 23.47 8.45 3.21
N ASP A 233 23.49 7.12 3.06
CA ASP A 233 24.48 6.42 2.25
C ASP A 233 24.36 6.83 0.76
N PHE A 234 23.13 7.07 0.29
CA PHE A 234 22.88 7.53 -1.07
C PHE A 234 23.30 9.00 -1.30
N ASN A 235 23.15 9.89 -0.30
CA ASN A 235 23.55 11.29 -0.44
C ASN A 235 23.91 12.00 0.89
N PRO A 236 25.12 11.79 1.42
CA PRO A 236 25.47 12.22 2.76
C PRO A 236 25.58 13.75 2.89
N THR A 237 26.06 14.43 1.85
CA THR A 237 26.21 15.91 1.85
C THR A 237 24.86 16.62 1.88
N TRP A 238 23.89 16.14 1.10
CA TRP A 238 22.55 16.73 1.07
C TRP A 238 21.81 16.51 2.41
N ALA A 239 21.84 15.28 2.94
CA ALA A 239 21.19 14.97 4.21
C ALA A 239 21.77 15.80 5.39
N ALA A 240 23.09 16.00 5.42
CA ALA A 240 23.74 16.83 6.43
C ALA A 240 23.31 18.30 6.34
N GLY A 241 23.16 18.85 5.12
CA GLY A 241 22.77 20.25 4.91
C GLY A 241 21.37 20.61 5.42
N LEU A 242 20.47 19.63 5.51
CA LEU A 242 19.11 19.81 6.04
C LEU A 242 18.96 19.49 7.54
N SER A 243 20.01 18.95 8.17
CA SER A 243 19.99 18.54 9.58
C SER A 243 20.37 19.67 10.56
N HIS A 244 20.52 20.89 10.06
CA HIS A 244 20.93 22.11 10.80
C HIS A 244 19.79 23.12 10.84
#